data_AF-A0A8J8HLX6-F1
#
_entry.id   AF-A0A8J8HLX6-F1
#
_cell.length_a   1.000
_cell.length_b   1.000
_cell.length_c   1.000
_cell.angle_alpha   90.00
_cell.angle_beta   90.00
_cell.angle_gamma   90.00
#
_symmetry.space_group_name_H-M   'P 1'
#
loop_
_entity.id
_entity.type
_entity.pdbx_description
1 polymer ?
#
loop_
_entity_poly.entity_id
_entity_poly.type
_entity_poly.pdbx_seq_one_letter_code
_entity_poly.pdbx_strand_id
1 'polypeptide(L)'
;MNWGQGYSEWNRRIHPAGENVLKSTPGSNLDDAKSRSGIIGKGGEVVHSNQDPIIQAHRAQIAELDLRVLEALNARIGLVRRLKEHKEAQGISFFDAAQEDRLLAALRQANRGPLPDEGLDAIFRLILAWTRRAASGEAQAD
;
A
#
# COMPACT_ATOMS: atom_id res chain seq x y z
N MET A 1 12.03 -13.47 15.77
CA MET A 1 12.63 -12.78 14.60
C MET A 1 12.62 -11.27 14.87
N ASN A 2 13.72 -10.58 14.61
CA ASN A 2 13.90 -9.14 14.84
C ASN A 2 13.56 -8.37 13.54
N TRP A 3 12.32 -7.92 13.44
CA TRP A 3 11.73 -7.36 12.21
C TRP A 3 12.25 -5.96 11.83
N GLY A 4 13.02 -5.28 12.69
CA GLY A 4 13.63 -3.97 12.39
C GLY A 4 14.75 -3.99 11.35
N GLN A 5 15.44 -5.13 11.20
CA GLN A 5 16.43 -5.30 10.12
C GLN A 5 15.78 -5.55 8.76
N GLY A 6 14.68 -6.31 8.71
CA GLY A 6 13.99 -6.63 7.44
C GLY A 6 13.46 -5.40 6.71
N TYR A 7 12.98 -4.38 7.44
CA TYR A 7 12.54 -3.12 6.84
C TYR A 7 13.70 -2.29 6.27
N SER A 8 14.81 -2.18 7.01
CA SER A 8 16.01 -1.47 6.55
C SER A 8 16.59 -2.10 5.28
N GLU A 9 16.45 -3.42 5.12
CA GLU A 9 16.84 -4.16 3.92
C GLU A 9 15.83 -3.99 2.78
N TRP A 10 14.52 -4.09 3.03
CA TRP A 10 13.49 -3.88 2.01
C TRP A 10 13.56 -2.47 1.42
N ASN A 11 13.67 -1.44 2.26
CA ASN A 11 13.77 -0.05 1.83
C ASN A 11 15.06 0.23 1.05
N ARG A 12 16.19 -0.37 1.46
CA ARG A 12 17.47 -0.28 0.72
C ARG A 12 17.45 -1.04 -0.61
N ARG A 13 16.61 -2.07 -0.74
CA ARG A 13 16.46 -2.90 -1.94
C ARG A 13 15.58 -2.23 -3.00
N ILE A 14 14.52 -1.54 -2.61
CA ILE A 14 13.63 -0.80 -3.52
C ILE A 14 14.13 0.63 -3.81
N HIS A 15 14.91 1.20 -2.89
CA HIS A 15 15.55 2.51 -3.02
C HIS A 15 17.03 2.38 -2.66
N PRO A 16 17.88 1.86 -3.57
CA PRO A 16 19.32 1.87 -3.36
C PRO A 16 19.78 3.33 -3.25
N ALA A 17 20.62 3.60 -2.25
CA ALA A 17 21.08 4.95 -1.92
C ALA A 17 21.60 5.67 -3.17
N GLY A 18 20.84 6.65 -3.68
CA GLY A 18 21.21 7.43 -4.86
C GLY A 18 20.06 7.93 -5.72
N GLU A 19 18.88 7.32 -5.71
CA GLU A 19 17.79 7.74 -6.60
C GLU A 19 16.76 8.64 -5.92
N ASN A 20 16.97 9.94 -6.12
CA ASN A 20 15.99 10.99 -5.90
C ASN A 20 15.00 11.00 -7.07
N VAL A 21 13.82 10.36 -6.92
CA VAL A 21 12.79 10.35 -7.97
C VAL A 21 12.03 11.68 -7.98
N LEU A 22 12.66 12.69 -8.60
CA LEU A 22 12.01 13.86 -9.18
C LEU A 22 12.73 14.25 -10.47
N LYS A 23 12.75 13.39 -11.50
CA LYS A 23 13.11 13.65 -12.91
C LYS A 23 12.64 12.45 -13.76
N SER A 24 12.04 12.49 -14.94
CA SER A 24 11.52 13.53 -15.84
C SER A 24 10.66 12.79 -16.88
N THR A 25 9.54 13.35 -17.32
CA THR A 25 8.93 12.97 -18.62
C THR A 25 9.86 13.49 -19.74
N PRO A 26 10.22 12.70 -20.77
CA PRO A 26 11.09 13.20 -21.84
C PRO A 26 10.28 14.07 -22.82
N GLY A 27 10.60 15.36 -22.88
CA GLY A 27 10.07 16.24 -23.93
C GLY A 27 10.29 17.72 -23.66
N SER A 28 11.19 18.32 -24.45
CA SER A 28 11.51 19.74 -24.61
C SER A 28 12.53 20.37 -23.64
N ASN A 29 13.68 20.70 -24.22
CA ASN A 29 14.71 21.57 -23.70
C ASN A 29 14.22 23.01 -23.82
N LEU A 30 14.36 23.82 -22.77
CA LEU A 30 14.80 25.21 -22.91
C LEU A 30 15.30 25.68 -21.54
N ASP A 31 16.52 26.17 -21.53
CA ASP A 31 17.09 26.94 -20.45
C ASP A 31 16.10 28.04 -20.05
N ASP A 32 15.54 27.98 -18.84
CA ASP A 32 15.01 29.10 -18.03
C ASP A 32 13.90 28.64 -17.07
N ALA A 33 14.29 28.29 -15.84
CA ALA A 33 13.48 28.59 -14.65
C ALA A 33 14.30 28.34 -13.39
N LYS A 34 15.09 29.36 -13.04
CA LYS A 34 15.52 29.60 -11.66
C LYS A 34 14.32 29.48 -10.70
N SER A 35 14.57 28.80 -9.58
CA SER A 35 13.89 28.95 -8.29
C SER A 35 12.57 28.20 -8.04
N ARG A 36 12.50 27.67 -6.81
CA ARG A 36 11.34 27.31 -5.96
C ARG A 36 10.95 25.83 -6.03
N SER A 37 11.13 25.01 -4.99
CA SER A 37 10.81 25.29 -3.58
C SER A 37 11.84 24.65 -2.64
N GLY A 38 12.78 25.46 -2.15
CA GLY A 38 13.57 25.14 -0.96
C GLY A 38 13.13 26.11 0.12
N ILE A 39 12.67 25.61 1.27
CA ILE A 39 12.43 26.45 2.44
C ILE A 39 13.81 26.84 2.98
N ILE A 40 14.18 28.11 2.79
CA ILE A 40 15.49 28.65 3.21
C ILE A 40 15.44 28.88 4.73
N GLY A 41 16.03 27.98 5.50
CA GLY A 41 16.38 28.23 6.90
C GLY A 41 17.53 29.24 7.03
N LYS A 42 17.56 30.00 8.13
CA LYS A 42 18.67 30.92 8.44
C LYS A 42 19.96 30.11 8.66
N GLY A 43 20.85 30.11 7.66
CA GLY A 43 22.10 29.37 7.63
C GLY A 43 22.06 28.39 6.47
N GLY A 44 22.77 28.70 5.39
CA GLY A 44 22.70 28.02 4.09
C GLY A 44 23.23 26.59 4.08
N GLU A 45 22.57 25.69 4.80
CA GLU A 45 22.80 24.26 4.74
C GLU A 45 21.58 23.61 4.08
N VAL A 46 21.80 22.99 2.92
CA VAL A 46 20.77 22.23 2.21
C VAL A 46 20.55 20.93 2.98
N VAL A 47 19.64 20.95 3.96
CA VAL A 47 19.24 19.72 4.65
C VAL A 47 18.54 18.82 3.64
N HIS A 48 19.23 17.79 3.17
CA HIS A 48 18.62 16.76 2.36
C HIS A 48 17.47 16.13 3.17
N SER A 49 16.24 16.16 2.65
CA SER A 49 15.03 15.61 3.32
C SER A 49 15.17 14.17 3.81
N ASN A 50 16.19 13.45 3.33
CA ASN A 50 16.54 12.11 3.75
C ASN A 50 17.32 12.03 5.09
N GLN A 51 17.73 13.15 5.69
CA GLN A 51 18.43 13.16 6.99
C GLN A 51 17.61 13.80 8.12
N ASP A 52 16.40 14.29 7.81
CA ASP A 52 15.50 14.83 8.84
C ASP A 52 15.01 13.70 9.76
N PRO A 53 15.31 13.75 11.08
CA PRO A 53 14.97 12.68 12.00
C PRO A 53 13.46 12.49 12.20
N ILE A 54 12.64 13.54 12.05
CA ILE A 54 11.18 13.45 12.17
C ILE A 54 10.62 12.73 10.96
N ILE A 55 11.09 13.10 9.75
CA ILE A 55 10.70 12.43 8.51
C ILE A 55 11.06 10.94 8.58
N GLN A 56 12.26 10.61 9.05
CA GLN A 56 12.70 9.21 9.19
C GLN A 56 11.84 8.43 10.20
N ALA A 57 11.50 9.04 11.34
CA ALA A 57 10.60 8.41 12.31
C ALA A 57 9.22 8.12 11.72
N HIS A 58 8.63 9.05 10.97
CA HIS A 58 7.32 8.86 10.33
C HIS A 58 7.37 7.77 9.26
N ARG A 59 8.43 7.74 8.43
CA ARG A 59 8.63 6.68 7.44
C ARG A 59 8.75 5.29 8.08
N ALA A 60 9.42 5.18 9.22
CA ALA A 60 9.50 3.92 9.96
C ALA A 60 8.11 3.47 10.47
N GLN A 61 7.30 4.40 10.98
CA GLN A 61 5.93 4.10 11.41
C GLN A 61 5.02 3.69 10.25
N ILE A 62 5.12 4.36 9.10
CA ILE A 62 4.36 4.03 7.88
C ILE A 62 4.69 2.60 7.43
N ALA A 63 5.97 2.26 7.35
CA ALA A 63 6.35 0.93 6.90
C ALA A 63 5.93 -0.20 7.83
N GLU A 64 5.97 0.04 9.13
CA GLU A 64 5.41 -0.90 10.11
C GLU A 64 3.91 -1.10 9.88
N LEU A 65 3.16 -0.05 9.55
CA LEU A 65 1.76 -0.17 9.15
C LEU A 65 1.60 -0.95 7.83
N ASP A 66 2.46 -0.70 6.84
CA ASP A 66 2.43 -1.39 5.55
C ASP A 66 2.65 -2.90 5.72
N LEU A 67 3.55 -3.31 6.60
CA LEU A 67 3.76 -4.73 6.93
C LEU A 67 2.50 -5.35 7.54
N ARG A 68 1.84 -4.66 8.47
CA ARG A 68 0.58 -5.13 9.06
C ARG A 68 -0.54 -5.23 8.03
N VAL A 69 -0.60 -4.29 7.08
CA VAL A 69 -1.54 -4.36 5.95
C VAL A 69 -1.26 -5.60 5.11
N LEU A 70 0.01 -5.85 4.75
CA LEU A 70 0.40 -7.04 3.99
C LEU A 70 0.05 -8.34 4.72
N GLU A 71 0.34 -8.42 6.02
CA GLU A 71 -0.01 -9.57 6.86
C GLU A 71 -1.53 -9.82 6.88
N ALA A 72 -2.33 -8.77 7.08
CA ALA A 72 -3.78 -8.85 7.08
C ALA A 72 -4.34 -9.31 5.73
N LEU A 73 -3.77 -8.83 4.62
CA LEU A 73 -4.16 -9.24 3.26
C LEU A 73 -3.87 -10.73 3.03
N ASN A 74 -2.67 -11.20 3.40
CA ASN A 74 -2.30 -12.62 3.28
C ASN A 74 -3.20 -13.52 4.14
N ALA A 75 -3.49 -13.10 5.38
CA ALA A 75 -4.40 -13.82 6.26
C ALA A 75 -5.83 -13.90 5.67
N ARG A 76 -6.33 -12.79 5.10
CA ARG A 76 -7.62 -12.74 4.42
C ARG A 76 -7.66 -13.72 3.24
N ILE A 77 -6.62 -13.75 2.41
CA ILE A 77 -6.53 -14.69 1.28
C ILE A 77 -6.57 -16.14 1.77
N GLY A 78 -5.80 -16.48 2.80
CA GLY A 78 -5.81 -17.82 3.39
C GLY A 78 -7.19 -18.22 3.97
N LEU A 79 -7.94 -17.28 4.54
CA LEU A 79 -9.31 -17.52 5.00
C LEU A 79 -10.28 -17.74 3.84
N VAL A 80 -10.21 -16.92 2.79
CA VAL A 80 -11.11 -17.04 1.64
C VAL A 80 -10.86 -18.33 0.85
N ARG A 81 -9.62 -18.80 0.75
CA ARG A 81 -9.30 -20.11 0.17
C ARG A 81 -9.98 -21.26 0.91
N ARG A 82 -9.83 -21.30 2.24
CA ARG A 82 -10.51 -22.30 3.09
C ARG A 82 -12.04 -22.21 2.99
N LEU A 83 -12.59 -21.00 2.93
CA LEU A 83 -14.03 -20.79 2.74
C LEU A 83 -14.50 -21.33 1.39
N LYS A 84 -13.72 -21.10 0.32
CA LYS A 84 -14.01 -21.63 -1.01
C LYS A 84 -14.03 -23.15 -1.00
N GLU A 85 -12.97 -23.79 -0.50
CA GLU A 85 -12.86 -25.25 -0.40
C GLU A 85 -14.06 -25.85 0.34
N HIS A 86 -14.49 -25.22 1.44
CA HIS A 86 -15.66 -25.65 2.21
C HIS A 86 -16.97 -25.53 1.42
N LYS A 87 -17.18 -24.39 0.75
CA LYS A 87 -18.38 -24.17 -0.08
C LYS A 87 -18.44 -25.14 -1.25
N GLU A 88 -17.33 -25.40 -1.92
CA GLU A 88 -17.22 -26.36 -3.02
C GLU A 88 -17.55 -27.78 -2.56
N ALA A 89 -17.04 -28.20 -1.39
CA ALA A 89 -17.37 -29.51 -0.80
C ALA A 89 -18.87 -29.68 -0.50
N GLN A 90 -19.63 -28.58 -0.40
CA GLN A 90 -21.07 -28.57 -0.14
C GLN A 90 -21.91 -28.21 -1.38
N GLY A 91 -21.28 -28.01 -2.54
CA GLY A 91 -21.98 -27.57 -3.76
C GLY A 91 -22.55 -26.14 -3.67
N ILE A 92 -22.02 -25.30 -2.79
CA ILE A 92 -22.44 -23.90 -2.60
C ILE A 92 -21.65 -22.99 -3.52
N SER A 93 -22.32 -22.04 -4.17
CA SER A 93 -21.65 -21.00 -4.98
C SER A 93 -20.67 -20.18 -4.13
N PHE A 94 -19.44 -20.06 -4.63
CA PHE A 94 -18.40 -19.28 -3.98
C PHE A 94 -18.71 -17.77 -4.03
N PHE A 95 -19.15 -17.26 -5.18
CA PHE A 95 -19.38 -15.83 -5.42
C PHE A 95 -20.76 -15.37 -4.95
N ASP A 96 -20.80 -14.30 -4.16
CA ASP A 96 -22.00 -13.63 -3.65
C ASP A 96 -21.77 -12.10 -3.64
N ALA A 97 -22.27 -11.40 -4.66
CA ALA A 97 -22.13 -9.95 -4.80
C ALA A 97 -22.83 -9.19 -3.66
N ALA A 98 -23.98 -9.67 -3.19
CA ALA A 98 -24.71 -9.02 -2.10
C ALA A 98 -23.92 -9.08 -0.78
N GLN A 99 -23.16 -10.15 -0.55
CA GLN A 99 -22.25 -10.23 0.59
C GLN A 99 -21.11 -9.22 0.51
N GLU A 100 -20.57 -8.95 -0.69
CA GLU A 100 -19.54 -7.93 -0.88
C GLU A 100 -20.06 -6.52 -0.62
N ASP A 101 -21.28 -6.21 -1.08
CA ASP A 101 -21.91 -4.91 -0.82
C ASP A 101 -22.21 -4.72 0.69
N ARG A 102 -22.67 -5.78 1.38
CA ARG A 102 -22.83 -5.76 2.85
C ARG A 102 -21.51 -5.49 3.57
N LEU A 103 -20.41 -6.09 3.11
CA LEU A 103 -19.08 -5.85 3.67
C LEU A 103 -18.68 -4.37 3.50
N LEU A 104 -18.84 -3.80 2.31
CA LEU A 104 -18.49 -2.40 2.05
C LEU A 104 -19.33 -1.44 2.91
N ALA A 105 -20.64 -1.68 3.01
CA ALA A 105 -21.52 -0.89 3.86
C ALA A 105 -21.10 -0.93 5.33
N ALA A 106 -20.75 -2.11 5.86
CA ALA A 106 -20.28 -2.26 7.23
C ALA A 106 -18.94 -1.54 7.46
N LEU A 107 -18.01 -1.61 6.50
CA LEU A 107 -16.72 -0.94 6.59
C LEU A 107 -16.86 0.60 6.61
N ARG A 108 -17.75 1.18 5.80
CA ARG A 108 -18.06 2.62 5.85
C ARG A 108 -18.60 3.04 7.20
N GLN A 109 -19.54 2.28 7.75
CA GLN A 109 -20.11 2.57 9.08
C GLN A 109 -19.07 2.48 10.21
N ALA A 110 -18.11 1.54 10.08
CA ALA A 110 -17.04 1.34 11.05
C ALA A 110 -15.89 2.35 10.90
N ASN A 111 -15.75 3.02 9.76
CA ASN A 111 -14.66 3.93 9.49
C ASN A 111 -14.79 5.21 10.34
N ARG A 112 -13.89 5.36 11.32
CA ARG A 112 -13.72 6.57 12.14
C ARG A 112 -12.48 7.38 11.76
N GLY A 113 -11.79 6.95 10.71
CA GLY A 113 -10.56 7.55 10.22
C GLY A 113 -10.79 8.60 9.14
N PRO A 114 -9.70 9.21 8.63
CA PRO A 114 -9.78 10.28 7.64
C PRO A 114 -10.03 9.79 6.20
N LEU A 115 -10.14 8.48 5.98
CA LEU A 115 -10.35 7.91 4.64
C LEU A 115 -11.80 8.18 4.19
N PRO A 116 -12.06 8.87 3.08
CA PRO A 116 -13.42 9.04 2.57
C PRO A 116 -14.00 7.73 2.03
N ASP A 117 -15.33 7.62 2.01
CA ASP A 117 -16.06 6.42 1.55
C ASP A 117 -15.67 5.97 0.14
N GLU A 118 -15.44 6.90 -0.78
CA GLU A 118 -14.98 6.60 -2.14
C GLU A 118 -13.62 5.88 -2.14
N GLY A 119 -12.67 6.37 -1.33
CA GLY A 119 -11.34 5.76 -1.21
C GLY A 119 -11.41 4.39 -0.55
N LEU A 120 -12.24 4.25 0.49
CA LEU A 120 -12.51 2.96 1.14
C LEU A 120 -13.07 1.95 0.14
N ASP A 121 -14.07 2.34 -0.65
CA ASP A 121 -14.66 1.50 -1.67
C ASP A 121 -13.63 1.04 -2.70
N ALA A 122 -12.83 1.97 -3.23
CA ALA A 122 -11.82 1.66 -4.22
C ALA A 122 -10.81 0.62 -3.70
N ILE A 123 -10.29 0.84 -2.48
CA ILE A 123 -9.32 -0.06 -1.85
C ILE A 123 -9.94 -1.44 -1.59
N PHE A 124 -11.11 -1.51 -0.96
CA PHE A 124 -11.69 -2.79 -0.58
C PHE A 124 -12.23 -3.59 -1.76
N ARG A 125 -12.71 -2.93 -2.83
CA ARG A 125 -13.04 -3.61 -4.09
C ARG A 125 -11.81 -4.23 -4.74
N LEU A 126 -10.66 -3.55 -4.71
CA LEU A 126 -9.39 -4.09 -5.19
C LEU A 126 -8.94 -5.30 -4.36
N ILE A 127 -9.01 -5.21 -3.04
CA ILE A 127 -8.70 -6.34 -2.13
C ILE A 127 -9.61 -7.54 -2.42
N LEU A 128 -10.91 -7.31 -2.58
CA LEU A 128 -11.89 -8.34 -2.94
C LEU A 128 -11.54 -9.01 -4.27
N ALA A 129 -11.22 -8.23 -5.30
CA ALA A 129 -10.82 -8.73 -6.61
C ALA A 129 -9.57 -9.63 -6.55
N TRP A 130 -8.50 -9.17 -5.88
CA TRP A 130 -7.28 -9.97 -5.71
C TRP A 130 -7.53 -11.24 -4.91
N THR A 131 -8.35 -11.15 -3.86
CA THR A 131 -8.64 -12.32 -3.03
C THR A 131 -9.43 -13.38 -3.80
N ARG A 132 -10.36 -12.98 -4.67
CA ARG A 132 -11.07 -13.91 -5.56
C ARG A 132 -10.11 -14.58 -6.53
N ARG A 133 -9.28 -13.81 -7.24
CA ARG A 133 -8.26 -14.35 -8.16
C ARG A 133 -7.33 -15.35 -7.48
N ALA A 134 -6.83 -15.00 -6.29
CA ALA A 134 -5.97 -15.87 -5.50
C ALA A 134 -6.67 -17.17 -5.07
N ALA A 135 -7.98 -17.12 -4.78
CA ALA A 135 -8.77 -18.31 -4.47
C ALA A 135 -9.12 -19.15 -5.72
N SER A 136 -9.20 -18.54 -6.91
CA SER A 136 -9.42 -19.22 -8.18
C SER A 136 -8.22 -20.05 -8.66
N GLY A 137 -7.02 -19.82 -8.11
CA GLY A 137 -5.78 -20.45 -8.58
C GLY A 137 -5.12 -19.72 -9.76
N GLU A 138 -5.74 -18.65 -10.27
CA GLU A 138 -5.23 -17.84 -11.39
C GLU A 138 -4.03 -16.97 -11.00
N ALA A 139 -3.80 -16.73 -9.71
CA ALA A 139 -2.73 -15.83 -9.24
C ALA A 139 -1.31 -16.39 -9.33
N GLN A 140 -1.14 -17.66 -9.75
CA GLN A 140 0.16 -18.34 -9.83
C GLN A 140 0.72 -18.43 -11.27
N ALA A 141 -0.02 -17.95 -12.26
CA ALA A 141 0.38 -17.93 -13.66
C ALA A 141 0.79 -16.51 -14.05
N ASP A 142 1.97 -16.07 -13.60
CA ASP A 142 2.82 -15.03 -14.21
C ASP A 142 4.17 -14.96 -13.48
#